data_AF-A0A4Q5U6X0-F1
#
_entry.id   AF-A0A4Q5U6X0-F1
#
_cell.length_a   1.000
_cell.length_b   1.000
_cell.length_c   1.000
_cell.angle_alpha   90.00
_cell.angle_beta   90.00
_cell.angle_gamma   90.00
#
_symmetry.space_group_name_H-M   'P 1'
#
loop_
_entity.id
_entity.type
_entity.pdbx_description
1 polymer ?
#
loop_
_entity_poly.entity_id
_entity_poly.type
_entity_poly.pdbx_seq_one_letter_code
_entity_poly.pdbx_strand_id
1 'polypeptide(L)'
;MRRKIAPDKWRHLIVGILMGAFLQVALLWLIPGHPYLATAAALFAVVGISYGFELFSKFTGKGVYEIADAVFSIAGGVLGMLLAAGGLAVVG
;
A
#
# COMPACT_ATOMS: atom_id res chain seq x y z
N MET A 1 -1.22 -28.90 3.78
CA MET A 1 -1.42 -28.10 5.02
C MET A 1 -1.82 -26.68 4.62
N ARG A 2 -3.08 -26.26 4.83
CA ARG A 2 -3.46 -24.85 4.64
C ARG A 2 -2.85 -24.06 5.80
N ARG A 3 -1.75 -23.34 5.57
CA ARG A 3 -1.24 -22.36 6.55
C ARG A 3 -2.36 -21.34 6.77
N LYS A 4 -2.94 -21.32 7.97
CA LYS A 4 -3.85 -20.24 8.34
C LYS A 4 -3.04 -18.95 8.29
N ILE A 5 -3.41 -18.04 7.40
CA ILE A 5 -2.88 -16.68 7.40
C ILE A 5 -3.17 -16.10 8.78
N ALA A 6 -2.13 -15.65 9.48
CA ALA A 6 -2.29 -15.14 10.82
C ALA A 6 -3.17 -13.86 10.80
N PRO A 7 -3.97 -13.60 11.86
CA PRO A 7 -4.93 -12.49 11.87
C PRO A 7 -4.29 -11.09 11.70
N ASP A 8 -3.02 -10.96 12.06
CA ASP A 8 -2.18 -9.77 11.88
C ASP A 8 -1.98 -9.43 10.40
N LYS A 9 -1.78 -10.42 9.53
CA LYS A 9 -1.56 -10.20 8.09
C LYS A 9 -2.75 -9.54 7.40
N TRP A 10 -3.96 -9.81 7.87
CA TRP A 10 -5.16 -9.14 7.39
C TRP A 10 -5.19 -7.66 7.77
N ARG A 11 -4.62 -7.28 8.92
CA ARG A 11 -4.50 -5.87 9.31
C ARG A 11 -3.53 -5.14 8.38
N HIS A 12 -2.38 -5.75 8.06
CA HIS A 12 -1.44 -5.21 7.09
C HIS A 12 -2.07 -5.04 5.71
N LEU A 13 -2.87 -6.00 5.27
CA LEU A 13 -3.62 -5.89 4.01
C LEU A 13 -4.62 -4.71 4.02
N ILE A 14 -5.42 -4.57 5.09
CA ILE A 14 -6.43 -3.49 5.20
C ILE A 14 -5.76 -2.12 5.27
N VAL A 15 -4.71 -1.97 6.08
CA VAL A 15 -3.92 -0.74 6.16
C VAL A 15 -3.30 -0.42 4.80
N GLY A 16 -2.79 -1.43 4.11
CA GLY A 16 -2.34 -1.34 2.73
C GLY A 16 -3.39 -0.74 1.82
N ILE A 17 -4.62 -1.28 1.80
CA ILE A 17 -5.72 -0.79 0.96
C ILE A 17 -5.99 0.69 1.21
N LEU A 18 -6.13 1.09 2.48
CA LEU A 18 -6.38 2.50 2.83
C LEU A 18 -5.23 3.40 2.39
N MET A 19 -3.99 2.99 2.64
CA MET A 19 -2.80 3.74 2.25
C MET A 19 -2.69 3.89 0.73
N GLY A 20 -2.88 2.80 -0.02
CA GLY A 20 -2.78 2.82 -1.48
C GLY A 20 -3.86 3.68 -2.13
N ALA A 21 -5.11 3.58 -1.65
CA ALA A 21 -6.20 4.42 -2.13
C ALA A 21 -5.93 5.91 -1.85
N PHE A 22 -5.49 6.23 -0.61
CA PHE A 22 -5.17 7.59 -0.23
C PHE A 22 -4.03 8.19 -1.07
N LEU A 23 -2.93 7.47 -1.22
CA LEU A 23 -1.77 7.94 -2.00
C LEU A 23 -2.12 8.12 -3.48
N GLN A 24 -2.92 7.21 -4.05
CA GLN A 24 -3.37 7.32 -5.43
C GLN A 24 -4.20 8.59 -5.65
N VAL A 25 -5.20 8.84 -4.79
CA VAL A 25 -6.05 10.04 -4.90
C VAL A 25 -5.23 11.30 -4.67
N ALA A 26 -4.38 11.32 -3.65
CA ALA A 26 -3.53 12.47 -3.34
C ALA A 26 -2.60 12.83 -4.50
N LEU A 27 -1.96 11.84 -5.14
CA LEU A 27 -1.05 12.08 -6.26
C LEU A 27 -1.77 12.44 -7.56
N LEU A 28 -2.96 11.89 -7.81
CA LEU A 28 -3.79 12.32 -8.93
C LEU A 28 -4.23 13.79 -8.76
N TRP A 29 -4.51 14.22 -7.53
CA TRP A 29 -4.83 15.61 -7.22
C TRP A 29 -3.61 16.54 -7.32
N LEU A 30 -2.44 16.09 -6.87
CA LEU A 30 -1.20 16.88 -6.90
C LEU A 30 -0.59 17.00 -8.31
N ILE A 31 -0.75 15.98 -9.15
CA ILE A 31 -0.18 15.92 -10.50
C ILE A 31 -1.29 15.76 -11.55
N PRO A 32 -2.14 16.79 -11.72
CA PRO A 32 -3.21 16.73 -12.71
C PRO A 32 -2.65 16.58 -14.13
N GLY A 33 -3.37 15.84 -14.97
CA GLY A 33 -3.00 15.61 -16.39
C GLY A 33 -1.96 14.51 -16.61
N HIS A 34 -1.34 13.95 -15.56
CA HIS A 34 -0.33 12.89 -15.69
C HIS A 34 -0.68 11.65 -14.84
N PRO A 35 -1.80 10.98 -15.11
CA PRO A 35 -2.30 9.89 -14.27
C PRO A 35 -1.34 8.71 -14.16
N TYR A 36 -0.57 8.41 -15.21
CA TYR A 36 0.44 7.36 -15.20
C TYR A 36 1.61 7.70 -14.26
N LEU A 37 2.06 8.95 -14.25
CA LEU A 37 3.13 9.40 -13.35
C LEU A 37 2.67 9.38 -11.89
N ALA A 38 1.46 9.88 -11.64
CA ALA A 38 0.83 9.83 -10.32
C ALA A 38 0.71 8.39 -9.79
N THR A 39 0.28 7.46 -10.64
CA THR A 39 0.15 6.04 -10.29
C THR A 39 1.51 5.39 -10.03
N ALA A 40 2.52 5.67 -10.85
CA ALA A 40 3.87 5.17 -10.63
C ALA A 40 4.45 5.69 -9.31
N ALA A 41 4.30 6.99 -9.03
CA ALA A 41 4.72 7.60 -7.78
C ALA A 41 4.00 6.99 -6.56
N ALA A 42 2.69 6.73 -6.67
CA ALA A 42 1.92 6.07 -5.63
C ALA A 42 2.43 4.66 -5.35
N LEU A 43 2.74 3.89 -6.41
CA LEU A 43 3.29 2.54 -6.27
C LEU A 43 4.64 2.56 -5.54
N PHE A 44 5.54 3.45 -5.94
CA PHE A 44 6.84 3.59 -5.27
C PHE A 44 6.68 4.01 -3.80
N ALA A 45 5.74 4.91 -3.49
CA ALA A 45 5.45 5.30 -2.12
C ALA A 45 4.89 4.13 -1.30
N VAL A 46 3.93 3.36 -1.83
CA VAL A 46 3.38 2.16 -1.18
C VAL A 46 4.49 1.17 -0.84
N VAL A 47 5.37 0.86 -1.79
CA VAL A 47 6.49 -0.06 -1.59
C VAL A 47 7.48 0.50 -0.57
N GLY A 48 7.88 1.76 -0.72
CA GLY A 48 8.82 2.42 0.17
C GLY A 48 8.34 2.52 1.61
N ILE A 49 7.06 2.86 1.82
CA ILE A 49 6.45 2.95 3.15
C ILE A 49 6.33 1.55 3.77
N SER A 50 5.82 0.58 3.02
CA SER A 50 5.62 -0.78 3.53
C SER A 50 6.94 -1.44 3.94
N TYR A 51 7.97 -1.33 3.09
CA TYR A 51 9.28 -1.87 3.42
C TYR A 51 10.00 -1.02 4.48
N GLY A 52 9.79 0.30 4.45
CA GLY A 52 10.36 1.24 5.41
C GLY A 52 9.92 0.98 6.85
N PHE A 53 8.64 0.65 7.07
CA PHE A 53 8.15 0.25 8.39
C PHE A 53 8.83 -1.02 8.90
N GLU A 54 9.03 -2.03 8.05
CA GLU A 54 9.72 -3.24 8.51
C GLU A 54 11.20 -3.05 8.73
N LEU A 55 11.85 -2.25 7.89
CA LEU A 55 13.24 -1.88 8.10
C LEU A 55 13.40 -1.09 9.41
N PHE A 56 12.47 -0.21 9.72
CA PHE A 56 12.42 0.52 10.99
C PHE A 56 12.23 -0.43 12.18
N SER A 57 11.30 -1.39 12.11
CA SER A 57 11.12 -2.43 13.13
C SER A 57 12.40 -3.24 13.37
N LYS A 58 13.09 -3.61 12.28
CA LYS A 58 14.37 -4.33 12.34
C LYS A 58 15.47 -3.55 13.04
N PHE A 59 15.63 -2.27 12.71
CA PHE A 59 16.72 -1.44 13.27
C PHE A 59 16.46 -1.00 14.70
N THR A 60 15.20 -0.71 15.05
CA THR A 60 14.86 -0.18 16.37
C THR A 60 14.55 -1.29 17.39
N GLY A 61 14.32 -2.52 16.93
CA GLY A 61 13.81 -3.61 17.74
C GLY A 61 12.37 -3.39 18.24
N LYS A 62 11.67 -2.37 17.73
CA LYS A 62 10.29 -2.06 18.10
C LYS A 62 9.35 -2.71 17.08
N GLY A 63 8.62 -3.73 17.51
CA GLY A 63 7.72 -4.51 16.66
C GLY A 63 8.31 -5.85 16.25
N VAL A 64 7.56 -6.60 15.44
CA VAL A 64 7.99 -7.90 14.89
C VAL A 64 8.48 -7.66 13.47
N TYR A 65 9.76 -7.89 13.22
CA TYR A 65 10.27 -7.84 11.85
C TYR A 65 9.81 -9.08 11.09
N GLU A 66 8.86 -8.90 10.17
CA GLU A 66 8.42 -9.95 9.27
C GLU A 66 8.21 -9.40 7.86
N ILE A 67 9.00 -9.86 6.89
CA ILE A 67 8.90 -9.43 5.49
C ILE A 67 7.48 -9.67 4.92
N ALA A 68 6.77 -10.68 5.43
CA ALA A 68 5.39 -10.92 5.05
C ALA A 68 4.48 -9.71 5.30
N ASP A 69 4.71 -8.94 6.36
CA ASP A 69 3.91 -7.75 6.70
C ASP A 69 4.04 -6.65 5.65
N ALA A 70 5.26 -6.42 5.15
CA ALA A 70 5.48 -5.55 4.01
C ALA A 70 4.76 -6.08 2.75
N VAL A 71 4.83 -7.40 2.48
CA VAL A 71 4.19 -8.00 1.29
C VAL A 71 2.66 -7.86 1.34
N PHE A 72 2.04 -8.15 2.48
CA PHE A 72 0.59 -7.98 2.65
C PHE A 72 0.19 -6.50 2.57
N SER A 73 0.99 -5.59 3.11
CA SER A 73 0.76 -4.14 3.01
C SER A 73 0.87 -3.65 1.56
N ILE A 74 1.86 -4.12 0.80
CA ILE A 74 2.02 -3.79 -0.63
C ILE A 74 0.85 -4.34 -1.45
N ALA A 75 0.47 -5.60 -1.23
CA ALA A 75 -0.66 -6.22 -1.91
C ALA A 75 -1.96 -5.43 -1.65
N GLY A 76 -2.18 -5.04 -0.39
CA GLY A 76 -3.28 -4.16 -0.01
C GLY A 76 -3.19 -2.81 -0.71
N GLY A 77 -2.01 -2.20 -0.71
CA GLY A 77 -1.75 -0.92 -1.38
C GLY A 77 -2.10 -0.93 -2.86
N VAL A 78 -1.66 -1.96 -3.58
CA VAL A 78 -2.00 -2.13 -5.00
C VAL A 78 -3.52 -2.27 -5.19
N LEU A 79 -4.20 -3.05 -4.35
CA LEU A 79 -5.67 -3.16 -4.40
C LEU A 79 -6.35 -1.80 -4.13
N GLY A 80 -5.90 -1.06 -3.13
CA GLY A 80 -6.39 0.28 -2.83
C GLY A 80 -6.21 1.27 -3.99
N MET A 81 -5.04 1.24 -4.62
CA MET A 81 -4.75 2.06 -5.81
C MET A 81 -5.68 1.70 -6.97
N LEU A 82 -5.93 0.41 -7.22
CA LEU A 82 -6.85 -0.05 -8.27
C LEU A 82 -8.29 0.41 -7.99
N LEU A 83 -8.75 0.31 -6.76
CA LEU A 83 -10.08 0.78 -6.36
C LEU A 83 -10.21 2.30 -6.53
N ALA A 84 -9.20 3.07 -6.14
CA ALA A 84 -9.18 4.52 -6.30
C ALA A 84 -9.15 4.95 -7.78
N ALA A 85 -8.25 4.35 -8.58
CA ALA A 85 -8.12 4.68 -9.99
C ALA A 85 -9.35 4.24 -10.81
N GLY A 86 -9.87 3.03 -10.54
CA GLY A 86 -11.08 2.52 -11.18
C GLY A 86 -12.33 3.31 -10.77
N GLY A 87 -12.44 3.69 -9.49
CA GLY A 87 -13.51 4.57 -9.02
C GLY A 87 -13.49 5.94 -9.71
N LEU A 88 -12.31 6.54 -9.89
CA LEU A 88 -12.18 7.80 -10.64
C LEU A 88 -12.55 7.64 -12.12
N ALA A 89 -12.19 6.53 -12.77
CA ALA A 89 -12.51 6.28 -14.18
C ALA A 89 -14.01 6.06 -14.46
N VAL A 90 -14.81 5.74 -13.43
CA VAL A 90 -16.27 5.55 -13.55
C VAL A 90 -17.05 6.84 -13.25
N VAL A 91 -16.44 7.80 -12.56
CA VAL A 91 -17.10 9.03 -12.07
C VAL A 91 -16.69 10.28 -12.87
N GLY A 92 -15.58 10.24 -13.61
CA GLY A 92 -15.13 11.32 -14.51
C GLY A 92 -15.64 11.17 -15.94
#